data_AF-A0A7C5CHC5-F1
#
_entry.id   AF-A0A7C5CHC5-F1
#
_cell.length_a   1.000
_cell.length_b   1.000
_cell.length_c   1.000
_cell.angle_alpha   90.00
_cell.angle_beta   90.00
_cell.angle_gamma   90.00
#
_symmetry.space_group_name_H-M   'P 1'
#
loop_
_entity.id
_entity.type
_entity.pdbx_description
1 polymer ?
#
loop_
_entity_poly.entity_id
_entity_poly.type
_entity_poly.pdbx_seq_one_letter_code
_entity_poly.pdbx_strand_id
1 'polypeptide(L)' 'MTELQQIESTLVYALIGLGVFIITLVLLEVVTKFSITKKITQEGNIALAIVLGSIIASLGMIISSAIR' A
#
# COMPACT_ATOMS: atom_id res chain seq x y z
N MET A 1 -26.65 7.50 14.27
CA MET A 1 -26.03 6.42 13.50
C MET A 1 -26.30 5.13 14.25
N THR A 2 -26.82 4.08 13.60
CA THR A 2 -26.90 2.74 14.21
C THR A 2 -25.56 2.04 14.09
N GLU A 3 -25.24 1.12 15.01
CA GLU A 3 -23.99 0.32 15.01
C GLU A 3 -23.72 -0.34 13.63
N LEU A 4 -24.78 -0.80 12.96
CA LEU A 4 -24.72 -1.37 11.61
C LEU A 4 -24.15 -0.40 10.56
N GLN A 5 -24.51 0.89 10.63
CA GLN A 5 -23.99 1.90 9.69
C GLN A 5 -22.49 2.16 9.91
N GLN A 6 -21.97 2.03 11.13
CA GLN A 6 -20.55 2.24 11.42
C GLN A 6 -19.69 1.08 10.90
N ILE A 7 -20.19 -0.15 11.00
CA ILE A 7 -19.51 -1.33 10.46
C ILE A 7 -19.46 -1.24 8.93
N GLU A 8 -20.57 -0.86 8.29
CA GLU A 8 -20.64 -0.67 6.84
C GLU A 8 -19.62 0.36 6.35
N SER A 9 -19.58 1.56 6.96
CA SER A 9 -18.63 2.60 6.57
C SER A 9 -17.18 2.15 6.77
N THR A 10 -16.89 1.49 7.90
CA THR A 10 -15.54 0.98 8.20
C THR A 10 -15.09 -0.03 7.14
N LEU A 11 -15.98 -0.96 6.76
CA LEU A 11 -15.66 -1.99 5.77
C LEU A 11 -15.40 -1.37 4.40
N VAL A 12 -16.22 -0.40 3.98
CA VAL A 12 -16.05 0.31 2.70
C VAL A 12 -14.71 1.04 2.67
N TYR A 13 -14.38 1.82 3.70
CA TYR A 13 -13.11 2.56 3.73
C TYR A 13 -11.89 1.63 3.83
N ALA A 14 -11.98 0.52 4.57
CA ALA A 14 -10.93 -0.48 4.62
C ALA A 14 -10.66 -1.12 3.25
N LEU A 15 -11.72 -1.45 2.50
CA LEU A 15 -11.61 -2.00 1.14
C LEU A 15 -11.03 -0.99 0.16
N ILE A 16 -11.42 0.29 0.25
CA ILE A 16 -10.85 1.36 -0.57
C ILE A 16 -9.35 1.51 -0.28
N GLY A 17 -8.96 1.56 1.01
CA GLY A 17 -7.56 1.65 1.42
C GLY A 17 -6.74 0.47 0.91
N LEU A 18 -7.25 -0.75 1.06
CA LEU A 18 -6.62 -1.97 0.53
C LEU A 18 -6.49 -1.93 -1.00
N GLY A 19 -7.52 -1.44 -1.71
CA GLY A 19 -7.48 -1.27 -3.16
C GLY A 19 -6.37 -0.31 -3.59
N VAL A 20 -6.28 0.87 -2.98
CA VAL A 20 -5.23 1.86 -3.23
C VAL A 20 -3.84 1.27 -2.93
N PHE A 21 -3.72 0.49 -1.87
CA PHE A 21 -2.49 -0.20 -1.50
C PHE A 21 -2.00 -1.16 -2.59
N ILE A 22 -2.88 -2.06 -3.03
CA ILE A 22 -2.57 -3.05 -4.07
C ILE A 22 -2.24 -2.34 -5.39
N ILE A 23 -3.04 -1.33 -5.78
CA ILE A 23 -2.79 -0.56 -7.01
C ILE A 23 -1.40 0.07 -6.97
N THR A 24 -0.99 0.64 -5.84
CA THR A 24 0.34 1.25 -5.70
C THR A 24 1.46 0.23 -5.86
N LEU A 25 1.33 -0.96 -5.27
CA LEU A 25 2.33 -2.03 -5.42
C LEU A 25 2.45 -2.49 -6.89
N VAL A 26 1.32 -2.67 -7.57
CA VAL A 26 1.31 -3.03 -9.00
C VAL A 26 1.91 -1.90 -9.84
N LEU A 27 1.56 -0.65 -9.54
CA LEU A 27 2.09 0.52 -10.24
C LEU A 27 3.61 0.60 -10.10
N LEU A 28 4.16 0.30 -8.92
CA LEU A 28 5.59 0.26 -8.70
C LEU A 28 6.30 -0.76 -9.59
N GLU A 29 5.79 -1.99 -9.70
CA GLU A 29 6.38 -3.00 -10.59
C GLU A 29 6.29 -2.59 -12.06
N VAL A 30 5.16 -2.02 -12.49
CA VAL A 30 4.96 -1.58 -13.88
C VAL A 30 5.86 -0.40 -14.23
N VAL A 31 5.97 0.61 -13.37
CA VAL A 31 6.75 1.82 -13.62
C VAL A 31 8.25 1.53 -13.59
N THR A 32 8.71 0.69 -12.65
CA THR A 32 10.12 0.36 -12.53
C THR A 32 10.63 -0.56 -13.64
N LYS A 33 9.75 -1.28 -14.34
CA LYS A 33 10.09 -2.21 -15.44
C LYS A 33 11.11 -3.29 -15.04
N PHE A 34 11.23 -3.60 -13.76
CA PHE A 34 12.04 -4.70 -13.24
C PHE A 34 11.31 -5.36 -12.07
N SER A 35 11.63 -6.62 -11.79
CA SER A 35 11.10 -7.29 -10.60
C SER A 35 11.77 -6.74 -9.34
N ILE A 36 11.01 -6.01 -8.54
CA ILE A 36 11.45 -5.46 -7.26
C ILE A 36 11.87 -6.60 -6.33
N THR A 37 11.07 -7.67 -6.25
CA THR A 37 11.38 -8.86 -5.46
C THR A 37 12.70 -9.50 -5.87
N LYS A 38 12.97 -9.63 -7.18
CA LYS A 38 14.24 -10.17 -7.68
C LYS A 38 15.43 -9.30 -7.25
N LYS A 39 15.31 -7.97 -7.41
CA LYS A 39 16.35 -7.02 -7.01
C LYS A 39 16.66 -7.05 -5.52
N ILE A 40 15.64 -7.22 -4.67
CA ILE A 40 15.84 -7.27 -3.21
C ILE A 40 16.42 -8.62 -2.79
N THR A 41 15.84 -9.73 -3.25
CA THR A 41 16.15 -11.07 -2.75
C THR A 41 17.38 -11.71 -3.40
N GLN A 42 17.56 -11.53 -4.70
CA GLN A 42 18.64 -12.19 -5.46
C GLN A 42 19.85 -11.28 -5.63
N GLU A 43 19.62 -10.00 -5.93
CA GLU A 43 20.70 -9.01 -6.12
C GLU A 43 21.09 -8.29 -4.83
N GLY A 44 20.36 -8.51 -3.73
CA GLY A 44 20.69 -7.93 -2.42
C GLY A 44 20.58 -6.41 -2.36
N ASN A 45 19.72 -5.81 -3.18
CA ASN A 45 19.57 -4.36 -3.25
C ASN A 45 18.81 -3.80 -2.01
N ILE A 46 19.56 -3.53 -0.94
CA ILE A 46 19.02 -2.98 0.32
C ILE A 46 18.45 -1.57 0.12
N ALA A 47 19.04 -0.75 -0.75
CA ALA A 47 18.54 0.60 -1.01
C ALA A 47 17.11 0.56 -1.56
N LEU A 48 16.84 -0.35 -2.51
CA LEU A 48 15.50 -0.56 -3.03
C LEU A 48 14.53 -1.07 -1.97
N ALA A 49 14.96 -1.95 -1.07
CA ALA A 49 14.13 -2.44 0.03
C ALA A 49 13.72 -1.31 1.00
N ILE A 50 14.65 -0.42 1.35
CA ILE A 50 14.38 0.75 2.19
C ILE A 50 13.40 1.70 1.50
N VAL A 51 13.60 1.98 0.21
CA VAL A 51 12.70 2.84 -0.57
C VAL A 51 11.29 2.23 -0.63
N LEU A 52 11.18 0.93 -0.92
CA LEU A 52 9.89 0.23 -0.94
C LEU A 52 9.19 0.29 0.42
N GLY A 53 9.92 0.01 1.50
CA GLY A 53 9.38 0.10 2.87
C GLY A 53 8.91 1.52 3.22
N SER A 54 9.65 2.54 2.80
CA SER A 54 9.28 3.95 3.02
C SER A 54 8.01 4.34 2.26
N ILE A 55 7.85 3.87 1.02
CA ILE A 55 6.64 4.11 0.22
C ILE A 55 5.42 3.43 0.87
N ILE A 56 5.57 2.18 1.30
CA ILE A 56 4.52 1.43 2.00
C ILE A 56 4.10 2.13 3.30
N ALA A 57 5.07 2.60 4.10
CA ALA A 57 4.80 3.31 5.33
C ALA A 57 4.09 4.66 5.07
N SER A 58 4.55 5.44 4.10
CA SER A 58 3.93 6.70 3.71
C SER A 58 2.50 6.49 3.19
N LEU A 59 2.27 5.44 2.40
CA LEU A 59 0.95 5.10 1.89
C LEU A 59 -0.02 4.74 3.01
N GLY A 60 0.44 3.98 4.01
CA GLY A 60 -0.34 3.70 5.22
C GLY A 60 -0.74 4.97 5.97
N MET A 61 0.15 5.96 6.07
CA MET A 61 -0.18 7.26 6.67
C MET A 61 -1.21 8.05 5.86
N ILE A 62 -1.09 8.05 4.52
CA ILE A 62 -2.05 8.72 3.63
C ILE A 62 -3.43 8.09 3.77
N ILE A 63 -3.52 6.76 3.71
CA ILE A 63 -4.78 6.03 3.88
C ILE A 63 -5.37 6.30 5.27
N SER A 64 -4.56 6.20 6.33
CA SER A 64 -4.99 6.51 7.69
C SER A 64 -5.54 7.94 7.82
N SER A 65 -4.90 8.91 7.18
CA SER A 65 -5.36 10.31 7.20
C SER A 65 -6.67 10.55 6.43
N ALA A 66 -6.99 9.68 5.46
CA ALA A 66 -8.19 9.76 4.66
C ALA A 66 -9.42 9.14 5.36
N ILE A 67 -9.21 8.23 6.31
CA ILE A 67 -10.26 7.60 7.10
C ILE A 67 -10.50 8.48 8.35
N ARG A 68 -11.72 9.02 8.49
CA ARG A 68 -12.16 9.85 9.62
C ARG A 68 -13.28 9.18 10.38
#